data_AF-A0A2V7JTV1-F1
#
_entry.id   AF-A0A2V7JTV1-F1
#
_cell.length_a   1.000
_cell.length_b   1.000
_cell.length_c   1.000
_cell.angle_alpha   90.00
_cell.angle_beta   90.00
_cell.angle_gamma   90.00
#
_symmetry.space_group_name_H-M   'P 1'
#
loop_
_entity.id
_entity.type
_entity.pdbx_description
1 polymer ?
#
loop_
_entity_poly.entity_id
_entity_poly.type
_entity_poly.pdbx_seq_one_letter_code
_entity_poly.pdbx_strand_id
1 'polypeptide(L)'
;MTPSSFSLILASLLLSSPITAGAAQHPDTGIAPPLAVLGAADAYEPVFDQLRSLAPRGDRVAAVHGLVLQRDAIHFHLDQGELYFLSPVAGRTVGALFIGRGSVSFTPPWDIERTQLMRVLADSTLDARVSAVAFIFADSTPAELQRRLTFGASTPHPDGGPVGDAVDHLVEGRSHHVHPTLMSALLNGAANGFFYAYVKRESGEDLMFEIDPQAGEEVLLLRGGRLNGQKVQTVCQFPRATELGDSLPASDGDRNPLKVEAYRIETTMAKASGTS
;
A
#
# COMPACT_ATOMS: atom_id res chain seq x y z
N MET A 1 61.87 -13.68 -36.45
CA MET A 1 62.60 -13.10 -37.60
C MET A 1 61.80 -11.91 -38.11
N THR A 2 62.39 -10.73 -37.95
CA THR A 2 62.13 -9.41 -38.57
C THR A 2 62.25 -9.49 -40.10
N PRO A 3 61.89 -8.46 -40.93
CA PRO A 3 61.97 -6.99 -40.72
C PRO A 3 60.68 -6.19 -41.05
N SER A 4 60.41 -4.99 -40.52
CA SER A 4 61.14 -3.72 -40.33
C SER A 4 61.22 -2.85 -41.60
N SER A 5 60.69 -1.61 -41.50
CA SER A 5 61.14 -0.31 -42.10
C SER A 5 59.94 0.57 -42.52
N PHE A 6 59.61 1.65 -41.81
CA PHE A 6 60.19 3.02 -41.79
C PHE A 6 59.52 3.98 -42.80
N SER A 7 58.90 5.06 -42.32
CA SER A 7 59.37 6.44 -42.59
C SER A 7 58.48 7.49 -41.91
N LEU A 8 59.12 8.35 -41.12
CA LEU A 8 58.64 9.68 -40.71
C LEU A 8 58.45 10.59 -41.93
N ILE A 9 57.65 11.65 -41.79
CA ILE A 9 58.08 13.05 -42.01
C ILE A 9 57.17 14.01 -41.24
N LEU A 10 57.83 14.92 -40.52
CA LEU A 10 57.34 16.06 -39.76
C LEU A 10 57.34 17.29 -40.68
N ALA A 11 56.29 18.13 -40.66
CA ALA A 11 56.42 19.54 -41.06
C ALA A 11 55.28 20.39 -40.50
N SER A 12 55.67 21.31 -39.62
CA SER A 12 54.92 22.47 -39.11
C SER A 12 55.20 23.71 -39.99
N LEU A 13 54.22 24.63 -40.11
CA LEU A 13 54.33 26.11 -40.22
C LEU A 13 53.00 26.68 -40.81
N LEU A 14 52.18 27.41 -40.04
CA LEU A 14 52.08 28.88 -39.83
C LEU A 14 51.06 29.61 -40.72
N LEU A 15 50.13 30.29 -40.03
CA LEU A 15 49.34 31.50 -40.31
C LEU A 15 48.55 31.62 -41.64
N SER A 16 47.25 31.95 -41.52
CA SER A 16 46.63 33.21 -41.99
C SER A 16 45.11 33.12 -41.90
N SER A 17 44.48 34.03 -41.13
CA SER A 17 43.04 34.33 -41.29
C SER A 17 42.88 35.40 -42.39
N PRO A 18 41.75 35.40 -43.13
CA PRO A 18 40.75 36.41 -42.78
C PRO A 18 39.29 35.94 -42.86
N ILE A 19 38.49 36.79 -42.21
CA ILE A 19 37.05 36.84 -42.00
C ILE A 19 36.24 36.56 -43.27
N THR A 20 35.20 35.72 -43.15
CA THR A 20 34.00 35.78 -44.01
C THR A 20 32.77 35.77 -43.10
N ALA A 21 32.01 36.85 -43.19
CA ALA A 21 30.72 37.00 -42.54
C ALA A 21 29.67 36.16 -43.27
N GLY A 22 28.97 35.30 -42.54
CA GLY A 22 27.88 34.46 -43.02
C GLY A 22 26.80 34.33 -41.96
N ALA A 23 25.67 34.95 -42.28
CA ALA A 23 24.43 35.17 -41.53
C ALA A 23 23.95 34.10 -40.52
N ALA A 24 23.38 34.64 -39.43
CA ALA A 24 22.17 34.20 -38.72
C ALA A 24 22.18 32.86 -37.99
N GLN A 25 22.49 32.95 -36.69
CA GLN A 25 22.11 31.99 -35.66
C GLN A 25 20.57 32.01 -35.48
N HIS A 26 19.93 30.86 -35.68
CA HIS A 26 18.63 30.54 -35.10
C HIS A 26 18.90 29.43 -34.08
N PRO A 27 18.70 29.64 -32.76
CA PRO A 27 18.68 28.52 -31.83
C PRO A 27 17.38 27.77 -32.06
N ASP A 28 17.52 26.52 -32.52
CA ASP A 28 16.46 25.53 -32.57
C ASP A 28 16.09 25.20 -31.11
N THR A 29 15.07 25.88 -30.59
CA THR A 29 14.51 25.61 -29.28
C THR A 29 13.77 24.28 -29.38
N GLY A 30 14.48 23.19 -29.11
CA GLY A 30 13.88 21.89 -28.86
C GLY A 30 12.92 22.00 -27.69
N ILE A 31 11.63 22.16 -27.98
CA ILE A 31 10.56 22.00 -27.02
C ILE A 31 10.49 20.49 -26.75
N ALA A 32 11.21 20.04 -25.72
CA ALA A 32 10.88 18.78 -25.08
C ALA A 32 9.38 18.82 -24.73
N PRO A 33 8.60 17.75 -25.03
CA PRO A 33 7.21 17.73 -24.63
C PRO A 33 7.14 17.95 -23.11
N PRO A 34 6.18 18.75 -22.61
CA PRO A 34 6.01 18.86 -21.18
C PRO A 34 5.78 17.46 -20.63
N LEU A 35 6.63 17.04 -19.68
CA LEU A 35 6.34 15.88 -18.84
C LEU A 35 4.96 16.15 -18.24
N ALA A 36 3.95 15.44 -18.75
CA ALA A 36 2.61 15.50 -18.21
C ALA A 36 2.73 15.11 -16.75
N VAL A 37 2.57 16.09 -15.85
CA VAL A 37 2.29 15.82 -14.46
C VAL A 37 0.92 15.17 -14.49
N LEU A 38 0.88 13.84 -14.48
CA LEU A 38 -0.36 13.08 -14.36
C LEU A 38 -1.11 13.63 -13.15
N GLY A 39 -2.36 14.05 -13.35
CA GLY A 39 -3.20 14.40 -12.22
C GLY A 39 -3.33 13.19 -11.30
N ALA A 40 -3.50 13.40 -9.99
CA ALA A 40 -3.74 12.31 -9.04
C ALA A 40 -4.94 11.42 -9.46
N ALA A 41 -5.89 12.00 -10.23
CA ALA A 41 -6.96 11.27 -10.88
C ALA A 41 -6.44 10.36 -12.01
N ASP A 42 -5.62 10.83 -12.96
CA ASP A 42 -5.09 10.00 -14.06
C ASP A 42 -4.21 8.82 -13.58
N ALA A 43 -3.67 8.91 -12.36
CA ALA A 43 -2.92 7.83 -11.71
C ALA A 43 -3.78 6.88 -10.87
N TYR A 44 -5.04 7.22 -10.57
CA TYR A 44 -5.92 6.45 -9.70
C TYR A 44 -6.37 5.15 -10.36
N GLU A 45 -6.95 5.23 -11.56
CA GLU A 45 -7.55 4.08 -12.26
C GLU A 45 -6.53 2.95 -12.50
N PRO A 46 -5.32 3.20 -13.01
CA PRO A 46 -4.33 2.13 -13.21
C PRO A 46 -3.93 1.45 -11.89
N VAL A 47 -3.81 2.22 -10.80
CA VAL A 47 -3.46 1.68 -9.47
C VAL A 47 -4.62 0.89 -8.88
N PHE A 48 -5.85 1.39 -9.05
CA PHE A 48 -7.08 0.70 -8.67
C PHE A 48 -7.24 -0.63 -9.40
N ASP A 49 -7.00 -0.66 -10.71
CA ASP A 49 -7.09 -1.88 -11.53
C ASP A 49 -6.04 -2.93 -11.11
N GLN A 50 -4.81 -2.48 -10.80
CA GLN A 50 -3.78 -3.36 -10.24
C GLN A 50 -4.18 -3.92 -8.87
N LEU A 51 -4.79 -3.10 -8.01
CA LEU A 51 -5.30 -3.55 -6.71
C LEU A 51 -6.44 -4.57 -6.89
N ARG A 52 -7.35 -4.35 -7.84
CA ARG A 52 -8.45 -5.29 -8.13
C ARG A 52 -7.99 -6.63 -8.73
N SER A 53 -6.81 -6.64 -9.36
CA SER A 53 -6.23 -7.82 -10.02
C SER A 53 -5.10 -8.46 -9.21
N LEU A 54 -5.04 -8.20 -7.90
CA LEU A 54 -4.09 -8.85 -7.01
C LEU A 54 -4.17 -10.38 -7.12
N ALA A 55 -3.01 -11.00 -7.32
CA ALA A 55 -2.92 -12.45 -7.46
C ALA A 55 -1.65 -13.00 -6.79
N PRO A 56 -1.67 -14.21 -6.21
CA PRO A 56 -0.49 -14.86 -5.68
C PRO A 56 0.61 -15.02 -6.73
N ARG A 57 1.85 -14.67 -6.36
CA ARG A 57 3.01 -14.79 -7.25
C ARG A 57 3.75 -16.07 -7.02
N GLY A 58 4.10 -16.71 -8.13
CA GLY A 58 4.76 -17.99 -8.07
C GLY A 58 6.27 -18.03 -7.95
N ASP A 59 6.89 -16.90 -8.24
CA ASP A 59 8.31 -16.67 -8.07
C ASP A 59 8.65 -16.10 -6.68
N ARG A 60 7.64 -15.91 -5.82
CA ARG A 60 7.75 -15.29 -4.48
C ARG A 60 6.95 -16.07 -3.43
N VAL A 61 7.37 -17.30 -3.19
CA VAL A 61 6.76 -18.25 -2.25
C VAL A 61 7.74 -18.59 -1.14
N ALA A 62 7.26 -18.68 0.10
CA ALA A 62 8.04 -19.15 1.24
C ALA A 62 7.27 -20.22 2.02
N ALA A 63 7.97 -21.29 2.40
CA ALA A 63 7.44 -22.24 3.38
C ALA A 63 7.36 -21.59 4.75
N VAL A 64 6.24 -21.80 5.45
CA VAL A 64 5.97 -21.28 6.77
C VAL A 64 5.96 -22.43 7.77
N HIS A 65 6.76 -22.28 8.83
CA HIS A 65 6.83 -23.18 9.97
C HIS A 65 6.87 -22.36 11.25
N GLY A 66 5.70 -22.06 11.83
CA GLY A 66 5.59 -21.29 13.07
C GLY A 66 5.94 -19.80 12.91
N LEU A 67 5.25 -19.08 12.03
CA LEU A 67 5.33 -17.62 11.96
C LEU A 67 4.26 -16.99 12.84
N VAL A 68 4.67 -16.07 13.72
CA VAL A 68 3.73 -15.24 14.49
C VAL A 68 3.79 -13.81 13.97
N LEU A 69 2.71 -13.31 13.38
CA LEU A 69 2.58 -11.92 12.97
C LEU A 69 1.65 -11.20 13.94
N GLN A 70 2.13 -10.13 14.58
CA GLN A 70 1.35 -9.36 15.55
C GLN A 70 1.13 -7.95 15.02
N ARG A 71 -0.13 -7.49 15.03
CA ARG A 71 -0.52 -6.12 14.71
C ARG A 71 -1.52 -5.67 15.77
N ASP A 72 -1.06 -4.80 16.67
CA ASP A 72 -1.82 -4.36 17.84
C ASP A 72 -2.33 -5.57 18.67
N ALA A 73 -3.63 -5.64 18.97
CA ALA A 73 -4.30 -6.74 19.65
C ALA A 73 -4.57 -7.99 18.77
N ILE A 74 -4.16 -7.97 17.49
CA ILE A 74 -4.39 -9.05 16.52
C ILE A 74 -3.12 -9.89 16.38
N HIS A 75 -3.24 -11.19 16.65
CA HIS A 75 -2.13 -12.12 16.61
C HIS A 75 -2.45 -13.24 15.62
N PHE A 76 -1.68 -13.34 14.55
CA PHE A 76 -1.76 -14.43 13.57
C PHE A 76 -0.67 -15.45 13.86
N HIS A 77 -1.07 -16.68 14.17
CA HIS A 77 -0.19 -17.82 14.36
C HIS A 77 -0.27 -18.72 13.12
N LEU A 78 0.70 -18.60 12.23
CA LEU A 78 0.78 -19.39 11.00
C LEU A 78 1.64 -20.63 11.27
N ASP A 79 1.00 -21.73 11.65
CA ASP A 79 1.67 -22.93 12.15
C ASP A 79 2.45 -23.65 11.05
N GLN A 80 1.79 -23.93 9.92
CA GLN A 80 2.38 -24.67 8.82
C GLN A 80 1.67 -24.38 7.50
N GLY A 81 2.41 -23.99 6.48
CA GLY A 81 1.84 -23.75 5.15
C GLY A 81 2.82 -23.07 4.21
N GLU A 82 2.28 -22.33 3.26
CA GLU A 82 3.04 -21.50 2.33
C GLU A 82 2.50 -20.07 2.34
N LEU A 83 3.40 -19.12 2.16
CA LEU A 83 3.08 -17.71 2.04
C LEU A 83 3.58 -17.19 0.69
N TYR A 84 2.66 -16.57 -0.03
CA TYR A 84 2.84 -16.06 -1.38
C TYR A 84 2.77 -14.54 -1.32
N PHE A 85 3.79 -13.83 -1.81
CA PHE A 85 3.59 -12.40 -2.07
C PHE A 85 2.64 -12.22 -3.25
N LEU A 86 1.83 -11.17 -3.22
CA LEU A 86 0.91 -10.86 -4.32
C LEU A 86 1.59 -10.06 -5.42
N SER A 87 0.94 -9.95 -6.57
CA SER A 87 1.36 -9.06 -7.66
C SER A 87 1.56 -7.63 -7.12
N PRO A 88 2.60 -6.92 -7.60
CA PRO A 88 2.86 -5.58 -7.12
C PRO A 88 1.81 -4.59 -7.62
N VAL A 89 1.52 -3.57 -6.80
CA VAL A 89 0.68 -2.43 -7.16
C VAL A 89 1.56 -1.19 -7.13
N ALA A 90 1.55 -0.41 -8.21
CA ALA A 90 2.47 0.70 -8.43
C ALA A 90 3.96 0.32 -8.20
N GLY A 91 4.33 -0.92 -8.56
CA GLY A 91 5.69 -1.45 -8.37
C GLY A 91 6.05 -1.85 -6.94
N ARG A 92 5.11 -1.81 -5.99
CA ARG A 92 5.32 -2.16 -4.58
C ARG A 92 4.65 -3.47 -4.23
N THR A 93 5.27 -4.26 -3.36
CA THR A 93 4.60 -5.39 -2.70
C THR A 93 3.62 -4.84 -1.67
N VAL A 94 2.33 -5.10 -1.84
CA VAL A 94 1.24 -4.54 -1.00
C VAL A 94 0.36 -5.60 -0.37
N GLY A 95 0.69 -6.87 -0.56
CA GLY A 95 -0.05 -7.95 0.07
C GLY A 95 0.64 -9.29 0.00
N ALA A 96 0.11 -10.22 0.79
CA ALA A 96 0.55 -11.61 0.84
C ALA A 96 -0.65 -12.55 1.08
N LEU A 97 -0.59 -13.76 0.59
CA LEU A 97 -1.56 -14.82 0.86
C LEU A 97 -0.86 -15.96 1.60
N PHE A 98 -1.33 -16.28 2.80
CA PHE A 98 -0.99 -17.52 3.50
C PHE A 98 -2.04 -18.59 3.20
N ILE A 99 -1.58 -19.82 2.92
CA ILE A 99 -2.42 -21.01 2.84
C ILE A 99 -1.79 -22.11 3.67
N GLY A 100 -2.57 -22.68 4.57
CA GLY A 100 -2.12 -23.74 5.46
C GLY A 100 -2.88 -23.72 6.77
N ARG A 101 -2.30 -24.35 7.79
CA ARG A 101 -2.86 -24.40 9.14
C ARG A 101 -2.34 -23.23 9.95
N GLY A 102 -3.24 -22.55 10.64
CA GLY A 102 -2.89 -21.55 11.64
C GLY A 102 -4.07 -21.20 12.53
N SER A 103 -3.91 -20.15 13.31
CA SER A 103 -4.98 -19.49 14.04
C SER A 103 -4.82 -17.97 14.03
N VAL A 104 -5.93 -17.30 14.31
CA VAL A 104 -5.93 -15.88 14.67
C VAL A 104 -6.50 -15.75 16.08
N SER A 105 -5.82 -14.98 16.92
CA SER A 105 -6.36 -14.55 18.21
C SER A 105 -6.51 -13.04 18.29
N PHE A 106 -7.60 -12.59 18.89
CA PHE A 106 -7.92 -11.18 19.06
C PHE A 106 -8.62 -10.96 20.39
N THR A 107 -8.04 -10.09 21.20
CA THR A 107 -8.56 -9.74 22.53
C THR A 107 -8.73 -8.23 22.62
N PRO A 108 -9.97 -7.71 22.54
CA PRO A 108 -10.20 -6.29 22.74
C PRO A 108 -9.72 -5.83 24.12
N PRO A 109 -9.15 -4.62 24.22
CA PRO A 109 -8.56 -4.15 25.46
C PRO A 109 -9.60 -3.70 26.50
N TRP A 110 -10.74 -3.10 26.10
CA TRP A 110 -11.78 -2.69 27.05
C TRP A 110 -12.95 -3.69 27.14
N ASP A 111 -13.56 -3.71 28.33
CA ASP A 111 -14.61 -4.69 28.68
C ASP A 111 -15.90 -4.50 27.87
N ILE A 112 -16.15 -3.28 27.38
CA ILE A 112 -17.32 -2.99 26.56
C ILE A 112 -17.18 -3.61 25.16
N GLU A 113 -16.00 -3.57 24.55
CA GLU A 113 -15.73 -4.27 23.28
C GLU A 113 -15.76 -5.79 23.46
N ARG A 114 -15.22 -6.32 24.56
CA ARG A 114 -15.33 -7.76 24.89
C ARG A 114 -16.80 -8.19 25.01
N THR A 115 -17.65 -7.33 25.55
CA THR A 115 -19.10 -7.58 25.64
C THR A 115 -19.75 -7.58 24.25
N GLN A 116 -19.31 -6.73 23.32
CA GLN A 116 -19.79 -6.76 21.92
C GLN A 116 -19.30 -8.00 21.19
N LEU A 117 -18.04 -8.40 21.39
CA LEU A 117 -17.50 -9.65 20.87
C LEU A 117 -18.35 -10.83 21.35
N MET A 118 -18.68 -10.86 22.65
CA MET A 118 -19.52 -11.89 23.26
C MET A 118 -20.92 -11.92 22.63
N ARG A 119 -21.50 -10.77 22.32
CA ARG A 119 -22.84 -10.72 21.70
C ARG A 119 -22.85 -11.21 20.26
N VAL A 120 -21.78 -10.96 19.49
CA VAL A 120 -21.75 -11.21 18.05
C VAL A 120 -21.14 -12.57 17.72
N LEU A 121 -20.07 -12.95 18.42
CA LEU A 121 -19.30 -14.18 18.20
C LEU A 121 -19.49 -15.23 19.31
N ALA A 122 -20.32 -14.94 20.32
CA ALA A 122 -20.56 -15.78 21.49
C ALA A 122 -19.29 -16.05 22.33
N ASP A 123 -18.27 -15.19 22.21
CA ASP A 123 -17.01 -15.28 22.94
C ASP A 123 -16.47 -13.89 23.29
N SER A 124 -15.84 -13.72 24.46
CA SER A 124 -15.19 -12.48 24.91
C SER A 124 -13.82 -12.27 24.27
N THR A 125 -13.24 -13.33 23.74
CA THR A 125 -11.99 -13.34 22.98
C THR A 125 -12.21 -14.11 21.69
N LEU A 126 -11.53 -13.76 20.62
CA LEU A 126 -11.52 -14.59 19.42
C LEU A 126 -10.25 -15.44 19.45
N ASP A 127 -10.41 -16.76 19.37
CA ASP A 127 -9.36 -17.70 18.99
C ASP A 127 -9.96 -18.64 17.95
N ALA A 128 -9.51 -18.49 16.70
CA ALA A 128 -10.09 -19.21 15.58
C ALA A 128 -9.02 -19.88 14.73
N ARG A 129 -9.26 -21.14 14.38
CA ARG A 129 -8.47 -21.85 13.36
C ARG A 129 -8.75 -21.31 11.98
N VAL A 130 -7.70 -21.18 11.18
CA VAL A 130 -7.74 -20.58 9.85
C VAL A 130 -7.06 -21.49 8.84
N SER A 131 -7.62 -21.54 7.63
CA SER A 131 -7.06 -22.28 6.50
C SER A 131 -6.34 -21.38 5.50
N ALA A 132 -6.67 -20.09 5.49
CA ALA A 132 -6.02 -19.08 4.66
C ALA A 132 -6.15 -17.68 5.27
N VAL A 133 -5.15 -16.82 5.02
CA VAL A 133 -5.18 -15.41 5.40
C VAL A 133 -4.63 -14.57 4.26
N ALA A 134 -5.43 -13.63 3.76
CA ALA A 134 -5.00 -12.64 2.77
C ALA A 134 -4.70 -11.32 3.48
N PHE A 135 -3.44 -10.89 3.40
CA PHE A 135 -2.94 -9.64 3.97
C PHE A 135 -2.83 -8.57 2.88
N ILE A 136 -3.29 -7.36 3.18
CA ILE A 136 -3.07 -6.15 2.38
C ILE A 136 -2.46 -5.11 3.30
N PHE A 137 -1.34 -4.53 2.92
CA PHE A 137 -0.54 -3.68 3.80
C PHE A 137 0.05 -2.46 3.10
N ALA A 138 0.18 -1.38 3.86
CA ALA A 138 0.98 -0.21 3.54
C ALA A 138 1.89 0.17 4.73
N ASP A 139 2.41 -0.85 5.41
CA ASP A 139 3.26 -0.74 6.60
C ASP A 139 4.60 -1.50 6.42
N SER A 140 5.24 -1.88 7.53
CA SER A 140 6.52 -2.62 7.53
C SER A 140 6.40 -4.14 7.36
N THR A 141 5.18 -4.69 7.23
CA THR A 141 4.90 -6.12 7.07
C THR A 141 5.72 -6.81 5.98
N PRO A 142 5.83 -6.29 4.74
CA PRO A 142 6.57 -7.01 3.71
C PRO A 142 8.05 -7.17 4.07
N ALA A 143 8.67 -6.15 4.68
CA ALA A 143 10.05 -6.22 5.14
C ALA A 143 10.21 -7.17 6.35
N GLU A 144 9.22 -7.23 7.26
CA GLU A 144 9.21 -8.21 8.35
C GLU A 144 9.15 -9.64 7.82
N LEU A 145 8.25 -9.92 6.87
CA LEU A 145 8.11 -11.23 6.24
C LEU A 145 9.41 -11.65 5.54
N GLN A 146 10.03 -10.74 4.77
CA GLN A 146 11.30 -11.00 4.08
C GLN A 146 12.47 -11.28 5.03
N ARG A 147 12.47 -10.71 6.24
CA ARG A 147 13.49 -11.01 7.25
C ARG A 147 13.30 -12.36 7.91
N ARG A 148 12.06 -12.82 8.01
CA ARG A 148 11.69 -14.03 8.78
C ARG A 148 11.51 -15.27 7.93
N LEU A 149 11.28 -15.10 6.62
CA LEU A 149 11.01 -16.18 5.68
C LEU A 149 11.98 -16.13 4.50
N THR A 150 12.29 -17.29 3.94
CA THR A 150 13.09 -17.40 2.71
C THR A 150 12.15 -17.56 1.52
N PHE A 151 12.08 -16.55 0.66
CA PHE A 151 11.26 -16.58 -0.55
C PHE A 151 12.03 -17.12 -1.74
N GLY A 152 11.38 -17.98 -2.51
CA GLY A 152 11.87 -18.52 -3.78
C GLY A 152 10.72 -18.79 -4.75
N ALA A 153 11.05 -19.42 -5.87
CA ALA A 153 10.04 -19.94 -6.78
C ALA A 153 9.56 -21.32 -6.29
N SER A 154 8.26 -21.54 -6.29
CA SER A 154 7.63 -22.85 -6.05
C SER A 154 6.59 -23.10 -7.14
N THR A 155 6.16 -24.34 -7.38
CA THR A 155 4.99 -24.68 -8.20
C THR A 155 4.32 -25.91 -7.58
N PRO A 156 2.97 -26.00 -7.54
CA PRO A 156 1.96 -25.11 -8.14
C PRO A 156 1.64 -23.87 -7.28
N HIS A 157 0.93 -22.91 -7.88
CA HIS A 157 0.36 -21.75 -7.19
C HIS A 157 -1.10 -21.96 -6.87
N PRO A 158 -1.57 -21.51 -5.70
CA PRO A 158 -2.95 -21.67 -5.33
C PRO A 158 -3.87 -20.75 -6.13
N ASP A 159 -5.15 -21.08 -6.11
CA ASP A 159 -6.21 -20.14 -6.46
C ASP A 159 -6.11 -18.87 -5.59
N GLY A 160 -6.29 -17.71 -6.22
CA GLY A 160 -6.35 -16.41 -5.58
C GLY A 160 -7.69 -16.11 -4.88
N GLY A 161 -8.61 -17.07 -4.76
CA GLY A 161 -9.94 -16.90 -4.15
C GLY A 161 -9.97 -16.02 -2.89
N PRO A 162 -9.22 -16.35 -1.81
CA PRO A 162 -9.19 -15.52 -0.60
C PRO A 162 -8.66 -14.10 -0.82
N VAL A 163 -7.81 -13.88 -1.84
CA VAL A 163 -7.34 -12.54 -2.23
C VAL A 163 -8.46 -11.78 -2.93
N GLY A 164 -9.19 -12.44 -3.82
CA GLY A 164 -10.39 -11.89 -4.45
C GLY A 164 -11.44 -11.48 -3.42
N ASP A 165 -11.73 -12.37 -2.47
CA ASP A 165 -12.66 -12.10 -1.36
C ASP A 165 -12.20 -10.89 -0.53
N ALA A 166 -10.90 -10.84 -0.18
CA ALA A 166 -10.31 -9.70 0.55
C ALA A 166 -10.48 -8.37 -0.20
N VAL A 167 -10.16 -8.36 -1.50
CA VAL A 167 -10.28 -7.18 -2.36
C VAL A 167 -11.74 -6.77 -2.52
N ASP A 168 -12.66 -7.72 -2.66
CA ASP A 168 -14.09 -7.43 -2.82
C ASP A 168 -14.73 -6.86 -1.55
N HIS A 169 -14.22 -7.21 -0.37
CA HIS A 169 -14.59 -6.58 0.90
C HIS A 169 -13.94 -5.21 1.11
N LEU A 170 -12.71 -5.03 0.63
CA LEU A 170 -11.97 -3.77 0.73
C LEU A 170 -12.48 -2.69 -0.25
N VAL A 171 -13.05 -3.11 -1.39
CA VAL A 171 -13.65 -2.20 -2.37
C VAL A 171 -15.15 -2.10 -2.11
N GLU A 172 -15.62 -0.92 -1.71
CA GLU A 172 -17.05 -0.69 -1.49
C GLU A 172 -17.84 -0.74 -2.79
N GLY A 173 -18.68 -1.79 -2.91
CA GLY A 173 -19.72 -1.91 -3.93
C GLY A 173 -19.31 -1.60 -5.38
N ARG A 174 -20.24 -1.01 -6.13
CA ARG A 174 -20.07 -0.52 -7.51
C ARG A 174 -19.39 0.85 -7.57
N SER A 175 -18.97 1.40 -6.43
CA SER A 175 -18.60 2.80 -6.33
C SER A 175 -17.14 3.07 -6.71
N HIS A 176 -16.30 2.06 -6.96
CA HIS A 176 -14.85 2.22 -7.18
C HIS A 176 -14.10 2.92 -6.03
N HIS A 177 -14.66 2.96 -4.82
CA HIS A 177 -14.01 3.56 -3.66
C HIS A 177 -13.23 2.47 -2.90
N VAL A 178 -11.92 2.64 -2.85
CA VAL A 178 -11.01 1.90 -1.95
C VAL A 178 -10.86 2.73 -0.68
N HIS A 179 -10.52 2.08 0.42
CA HIS A 179 -10.11 2.76 1.64
C HIS A 179 -9.15 3.94 1.34
N PRO A 180 -9.50 5.20 1.67
CA PRO A 180 -8.72 6.38 1.29
C PRO A 180 -7.28 6.32 1.80
N THR A 181 -7.08 5.83 3.02
CA THR A 181 -5.74 5.63 3.60
C THR A 181 -4.89 4.68 2.78
N LEU A 182 -5.42 3.51 2.36
CA LEU A 182 -4.66 2.59 1.52
C LEU A 182 -4.33 3.24 0.17
N MET A 183 -5.33 3.82 -0.50
CA MET A 183 -5.10 4.41 -1.82
C MET A 183 -4.09 5.57 -1.77
N SER A 184 -4.15 6.42 -0.75
CA SER A 184 -3.16 7.48 -0.52
C SER A 184 -1.74 6.92 -0.39
N ALA A 185 -1.55 5.82 0.36
CA ALA A 185 -0.24 5.16 0.44
C ALA A 185 0.25 4.61 -0.91
N LEU A 186 -0.66 4.06 -1.71
CA LEU A 186 -0.33 3.52 -3.03
C LEU A 186 0.07 4.62 -4.00
N LEU A 187 -0.74 5.68 -4.11
CA LEU A 187 -0.50 6.80 -5.02
C LEU A 187 0.75 7.60 -4.65
N ASN A 188 0.99 7.80 -3.36
CA ASN A 188 2.16 8.56 -2.88
C ASN A 188 3.43 7.70 -2.77
N GLY A 189 3.32 6.37 -2.95
CA GLY A 189 4.45 5.47 -2.75
C GLY A 189 5.00 5.44 -1.30
N ALA A 190 4.22 5.93 -0.34
CA ALA A 190 4.62 6.04 1.07
C ALA A 190 3.99 4.91 1.90
N ALA A 191 4.68 4.47 2.95
CA ALA A 191 4.04 3.66 3.99
C ALA A 191 3.33 4.61 4.95
N ASN A 192 2.11 4.27 5.36
CA ASN A 192 1.33 5.04 6.33
C ASN A 192 0.84 4.22 7.51
N GLY A 193 1.10 2.91 7.52
CA GLY A 193 0.72 2.03 8.63
C GLY A 193 -0.65 1.36 8.49
N PHE A 194 -1.32 1.51 7.33
CA PHE A 194 -2.53 0.77 7.02
C PHE A 194 -2.24 -0.73 6.95
N PHE A 195 -3.12 -1.53 7.57
CA PHE A 195 -3.06 -2.97 7.55
C PHE A 195 -4.46 -3.56 7.47
N TYR A 196 -4.64 -4.55 6.61
CA TYR A 196 -5.90 -5.28 6.44
C TYR A 196 -5.62 -6.77 6.31
N ALA A 197 -6.44 -7.58 6.96
CA ALA A 197 -6.37 -9.04 6.87
C ALA A 197 -7.76 -9.64 6.70
N TYR A 198 -7.98 -10.37 5.62
CA TYR A 198 -9.13 -11.25 5.46
C TYR A 198 -8.74 -12.66 5.91
N VAL A 199 -9.54 -13.24 6.80
CA VAL A 199 -9.29 -14.52 7.44
C VAL A 199 -10.37 -15.52 7.06
N LYS A 200 -9.93 -16.56 6.33
CA LYS A 200 -10.76 -17.72 6.03
C LYS A 200 -10.69 -18.72 7.18
N ARG A 201 -11.77 -18.84 7.94
CA ARG A 201 -11.83 -19.73 9.10
C ARG A 201 -12.13 -21.16 8.68
N GLU A 202 -11.60 -22.13 9.43
CA GLU A 202 -11.95 -23.54 9.24
C GLU A 202 -13.43 -23.81 9.60
N SER A 203 -13.99 -22.99 10.50
CA SER A 203 -15.38 -23.05 10.91
C SER A 203 -15.95 -21.65 11.17
N GLY A 204 -17.22 -21.46 10.85
CA GLY A 204 -17.90 -20.18 10.99
C GLY A 204 -17.76 -19.29 9.75
N GLU A 205 -18.19 -18.04 9.87
CA GLU A 205 -18.04 -17.05 8.79
C GLU A 205 -16.63 -16.49 8.69
N ASP A 206 -16.24 -15.97 7.55
CA ASP A 206 -14.94 -15.29 7.41
C ASP A 206 -14.95 -13.95 8.15
N LEU A 207 -13.78 -13.56 8.62
CA LEU A 207 -13.57 -12.34 9.41
C LEU A 207 -12.55 -11.44 8.74
N MET A 208 -12.66 -10.14 8.98
CA MET A 208 -11.70 -9.18 8.48
C MET A 208 -11.21 -8.30 9.62
N PHE A 209 -9.91 -8.03 9.62
CA PHE A 209 -9.27 -7.15 10.57
C PHE A 209 -8.69 -5.96 9.82
N GLU A 210 -8.90 -4.77 10.36
CA GLU A 210 -8.37 -3.55 9.78
C GLU A 210 -7.66 -2.74 10.86
N ILE A 211 -6.53 -2.15 10.48
CA ILE A 211 -5.88 -1.10 11.23
C ILE A 211 -5.70 0.10 10.32
N ASP A 212 -6.47 1.17 10.57
CA ASP A 212 -6.37 2.44 9.86
C ASP A 212 -5.81 3.55 10.77
N PRO A 213 -4.53 3.94 10.59
CA PRO A 213 -3.91 5.02 11.35
C PRO A 213 -4.54 6.41 11.19
N GLN A 214 -5.45 6.59 10.24
CA GLN A 214 -6.14 7.87 10.04
C GLN A 214 -7.56 7.85 10.62
N ALA A 215 -8.03 6.71 11.13
CA ALA A 215 -9.32 6.60 11.81
C ALA A 215 -9.20 7.03 13.29
N GLY A 216 -10.31 7.48 13.88
CA GLY A 216 -10.40 7.78 15.32
C GLY A 216 -10.26 6.53 16.18
N GLU A 217 -10.95 5.46 15.80
CA GLU A 217 -10.76 4.10 16.34
C GLU A 217 -10.07 3.26 15.28
N GLU A 218 -8.77 3.07 15.46
CA GLU A 218 -7.91 2.55 14.40
C GLU A 218 -8.10 1.06 14.15
N VAL A 219 -8.45 0.26 15.17
CA VAL A 219 -8.47 -1.21 15.10
C VAL A 219 -9.91 -1.70 14.97
N LEU A 220 -10.24 -2.35 13.86
CA LEU A 220 -11.57 -2.89 13.59
C LEU A 220 -11.53 -4.42 13.41
N LEU A 221 -12.57 -5.08 13.92
CA LEU A 221 -12.96 -6.44 13.54
C LEU A 221 -14.29 -6.37 12.81
N LEU A 222 -14.32 -6.97 11.61
CA LEU A 222 -15.44 -6.94 10.68
C LEU A 222 -15.87 -8.38 10.32
N ARG A 223 -17.12 -8.51 9.87
CA ARG A 223 -17.71 -9.73 9.30
C ARG A 223 -18.53 -9.41 8.06
N GLY A 224 -18.96 -10.43 7.33
CA GLY A 224 -19.92 -10.27 6.23
C GLY A 224 -21.22 -9.58 6.67
N GLY A 225 -21.67 -8.59 5.89
CA GLY A 225 -22.84 -7.79 6.22
C GLY A 225 -24.14 -8.60 6.31
N ARG A 226 -25.04 -8.16 7.19
CA ARG A 226 -26.30 -8.88 7.50
C ARG A 226 -27.55 -8.15 7.00
N LEU A 227 -27.39 -6.91 6.54
CA LEU A 227 -28.45 -6.07 6.01
C LEU A 227 -28.35 -5.95 4.48
N ASN A 228 -29.48 -5.69 3.81
CA ASN A 228 -29.48 -5.52 2.36
C ASN A 228 -28.58 -4.35 1.94
N GLY A 229 -27.65 -4.59 1.03
CA GLY A 229 -26.66 -3.59 0.58
C GLY A 229 -25.46 -3.39 1.52
N GLN A 230 -25.45 -4.02 2.71
CA GLN A 230 -24.31 -3.99 3.62
C GLN A 230 -23.31 -5.08 3.22
N LYS A 231 -22.11 -4.69 2.78
CA LYS A 231 -21.02 -5.64 2.48
C LYS A 231 -20.34 -6.16 3.75
N VAL A 232 -20.10 -5.27 4.70
CA VAL A 232 -19.39 -5.57 5.95
C VAL A 232 -20.14 -5.01 7.16
N GLN A 233 -20.06 -5.71 8.28
CA GLN A 233 -20.59 -5.27 9.57
C GLN A 233 -19.43 -5.18 10.56
N THR A 234 -19.31 -4.05 11.26
CA THR A 234 -18.39 -3.90 12.39
C THR A 234 -18.85 -4.73 13.59
N VAL A 235 -17.95 -5.56 14.09
CA VAL A 235 -18.15 -6.38 15.30
C VAL A 235 -17.55 -5.69 16.51
N CYS A 236 -16.35 -5.14 16.35
CA CYS A 236 -15.58 -4.49 17.41
C CYS A 236 -14.72 -3.39 16.78
N GLN A 237 -14.53 -2.28 17.49
CA GLN A 237 -13.67 -1.17 17.09
C GLN A 237 -13.08 -0.49 18.33
N PHE A 238 -11.80 -0.11 18.29
CA PHE A 238 -11.11 0.60 19.39
C PHE A 238 -9.81 1.29 18.91
N PRO A 239 -9.26 2.27 19.65
CA PRO A 239 -7.95 2.89 19.38
C PRO A 239 -6.77 1.92 19.63
N ARG A 240 -5.61 2.12 18.98
CA ARG A 240 -4.45 1.23 19.21
C ARG A 240 -4.00 1.18 20.68
N ALA A 241 -3.43 0.04 21.06
CA ALA A 241 -2.88 -0.21 22.40
C ALA A 241 -1.80 0.81 22.81
N THR A 242 -1.04 1.37 21.87
CA THR A 242 -0.06 2.43 22.15
C THR A 242 -0.70 3.74 22.59
N GLU A 243 -1.93 4.01 22.16
CA GLU A 243 -2.68 5.22 22.50
C GLU A 243 -3.50 5.05 23.78
N LEU A 244 -3.81 3.80 24.17
CA LEU A 244 -4.49 3.48 25.43
C LEU A 244 -3.72 3.94 26.68
N GLY A 245 -2.41 4.18 26.58
CA GLY A 245 -1.58 4.68 27.68
C GLY A 245 -1.57 6.20 27.79
N ASP A 246 -2.09 6.93 26.80
CA ASP A 246 -2.10 8.38 26.78
C ASP A 246 -3.42 8.91 27.36
N SER A 247 -3.33 9.76 28.38
CA SER A 247 -4.52 10.24 29.13
C SER A 247 -5.30 11.34 28.39
N LEU A 248 -4.94 11.60 27.13
CA LEU A 248 -5.60 12.53 26.25
C LEU A 248 -6.23 11.71 25.11
N PRO A 249 -7.56 11.66 24.98
CA PRO A 249 -8.17 11.12 23.77
C PRO A 249 -7.65 11.95 22.59
N ALA A 250 -7.01 11.30 21.62
CA ALA A 250 -6.66 11.94 20.37
C ALA A 250 -7.94 12.52 19.78
N SER A 251 -8.04 13.85 19.75
CA SER A 251 -9.17 14.52 19.12
C SER A 251 -9.15 14.19 17.63
N ASP A 252 -10.29 13.79 17.05
CA ASP A 252 -10.46 13.65 15.59
C ASP A 252 -9.92 14.86 14.80
N GLY A 253 -9.88 16.05 15.44
CA GLY A 253 -9.33 17.27 14.84
C GLY A 253 -7.81 17.29 14.67
N ASP A 254 -7.06 16.46 15.39
CA ASP A 254 -5.58 16.43 15.32
C ASP A 254 -5.05 15.40 14.30
N ARG A 255 -5.92 14.49 13.84
CA ARG A 255 -5.60 13.47 12.83
C ARG A 255 -5.98 13.86 11.40
N ASN A 256 -6.41 15.10 11.16
CA ASN A 256 -6.75 15.57 9.83
C ASN A 256 -5.48 15.68 8.94
N PRO A 257 -5.31 14.84 7.90
CA PRO A 257 -4.17 14.94 6.98
C PRO A 257 -4.22 16.22 6.11
N LEU A 258 -5.29 17.02 6.21
CA LEU A 258 -5.46 18.32 5.55
C LEU A 258 -5.35 19.48 6.56
N LYS A 259 -4.40 19.43 7.49
CA LYS A 259 -4.03 20.60 8.29
C LYS A 259 -3.24 21.55 7.37
N VAL A 260 -3.89 22.61 6.90
CA VAL A 260 -3.22 23.67 6.13
C VAL A 260 -2.29 24.42 7.09
N GLU A 261 -1.00 24.04 7.10
CA GLU A 261 0.01 24.67 7.97
C GLU A 261 0.28 26.13 7.58
N ALA A 262 0.15 26.46 6.29
CA ALA A 262 0.15 27.82 5.78
C ALA A 262 -0.52 27.86 4.41
N TYR A 263 -1.31 28.90 4.14
CA TYR A 263 -1.73 29.24 2.79
C TYR A 263 -1.04 30.56 2.39
N ARG A 264 -0.51 30.63 1.17
CA ARG A 264 -0.06 31.89 0.54
C ARG A 264 -1.08 32.25 -0.53
N ILE A 265 -1.87 33.30 -0.30
CA ILE A 265 -2.64 33.92 -1.38
C ILE A 265 -1.71 34.89 -2.09
N GLU A 266 -1.38 34.59 -3.35
CA GLU A 266 -0.80 35.57 -4.26
C GLU A 266 -1.92 36.33 -4.96
N THR A 267 -2.22 37.53 -4.47
CA THR A 267 -3.15 38.45 -5.14
C THR A 267 -2.36 39.40 -6.03
N THR A 268 -2.56 39.32 -7.34
CA THR A 268 -2.15 40.37 -8.26
C THR A 268 -3.34 41.30 -8.51
N MET A 269 -3.32 42.50 -7.92
CA MET A 269 -4.28 43.54 -8.29
C MET A 269 -3.79 44.27 -9.53
N ALA A 270 -4.52 44.16 -10.63
CA ALA A 270 -4.33 45.07 -11.76
C ALA A 270 -4.75 46.49 -11.34
N LYS A 271 -3.84 47.45 -11.49
CA LYS A 271 -4.11 48.86 -11.25
C LYS A 271 -5.21 49.34 -12.21
N ALA A 272 -6.38 49.66 -11.68
CA ALA A 272 -7.39 50.39 -12.43
C ALA A 272 -6.81 51.76 -12.80
N SER A 273 -6.47 51.93 -14.07
CA SER A 273 -6.20 53.24 -14.66
C SER A 273 -7.51 54.03 -14.61
N GLY A 274 -7.55 55.03 -13.73
CA GLY A 274 -8.61 56.02 -13.72
C GLY A 274 -8.65 56.74 -15.06
N THR A 275 -9.86 56.88 -15.58
CA THR A 275 -10.17 57.84 -16.63
C THR A 275 -11.32 58.67 -16.11
N SER A 276 -11.02 59.96 -15.89
CA SER A 276 -11.84 61.14 -15.60
C SER A 276 -13.25 60.99 -15.02
#